data_AF-A0A6J6E432-F1
#
_entry.id   AF-A0A6J6E432-F1
#
_cell.length_a   1.000
_cell.length_b   1.000
_cell.length_c   1.000
_cell.angle_alpha   90.00
_cell.angle_beta   90.00
_cell.angle_gamma   90.00
#
_symmetry.space_group_name_H-M   'P 1'
#
loop_
_entity.id
_entity.type
_entity.pdbx_description
1 polymer ?
#
loop_
_entity_poly.entity_id
_entity_poly.type
_entity_poly.pdbx_seq_one_letter_code
_entity_poly.pdbx_strand_id
1 'polypeptide(L)'
;MKNKSHKRNFIISTAIFSLISTSAISTPANAAPNEWIIVGSGWGHGVGLSQYGALGQALDGRSWQDILAHYYPGTNLSDSPVDKQISVGLTQDRTAIFVRLDKFSDDAQLEMSIDGNPVATIGSGTIIRIESNGASVVTSGGDDGRAESRGSGKRISFRISAGSGLINTVGGTPETNPSSALSTPGHRYRYGTLNVVYGGDNDGRPDLYSAISMRLADEYPLGVAEMSSSWPKAALVAQVVASRSYGLGKVNSGLRGNCGCHVYNNTSDQVYVGFSKESDSWRDAVNSAVAPSGQAAVLTFGGKAITAYFASSTGGRTMSTRDAWGGNVAWSQSVDDNWSLNARNPNARWGLRMSQSAMAAALGLSTVETIEVVERFPSGAAKTIVAKDPGGGSVTLSGRTFQARMKLKSTYVIGAVDIALADTLGGIPTQSGFDEFAYRAQQAAADIAALTPQYKAASEKADQAAAQASESRKKYLNIKNEIEKAQKELEDLIKDIEVREAEARNAQSQVTDSIRILYMQGSLDTLSVLLDSTSPTEFTENLVNLSLFAESQDRIMKKSIALIKLLEAQKVEATSRKDELEVLLTEANAALKNAKSALKDAQIAEDKLKKLIEEKQKIVDAYNKSKK
;
A
#
# COMPACT_ATOMS: atom_id res chain seq x y z
N MET A 1 26.46 30.59 56.67
CA MET A 1 26.32 30.76 55.20
C MET A 1 26.43 29.40 54.54
N LYS A 2 25.60 29.12 53.53
CA LYS A 2 25.22 27.80 52.98
C LYS A 2 24.18 27.06 53.80
N ASN A 3 22.93 27.04 53.32
CA ASN A 3 22.28 25.76 53.08
C ASN A 3 21.17 25.88 52.03
N LYS A 4 21.22 24.96 51.07
CA LYS A 4 20.28 24.77 49.97
C LYS A 4 18.97 24.23 50.54
N SER A 5 17.86 24.92 50.30
CA SER A 5 16.51 24.35 50.46
C SER A 5 15.97 23.99 49.06
N HIS A 6 16.00 22.70 48.73
CA HIS A 6 15.14 22.13 47.72
C HIS A 6 13.68 22.18 48.21
N LYS A 7 12.85 23.03 47.61
CA LYS A 7 11.41 22.81 47.57
C LYS A 7 11.01 22.57 46.12
N ARG A 8 10.69 21.31 45.84
CA ARG A 8 9.99 20.87 44.62
C ARG A 8 8.49 21.03 44.84
N ASN A 9 7.86 21.55 43.80
CA ASN A 9 6.47 21.37 43.37
C ASN A 9 5.41 22.17 44.13
N PHE A 10 4.72 23.09 43.44
CA PHE A 10 3.46 22.79 42.71
C PHE A 10 2.71 24.11 42.44
N ILE A 11 2.85 24.69 41.24
CA ILE A 11 1.86 25.65 40.70
C ILE A 11 1.69 25.32 39.22
N ILE A 12 0.50 24.83 38.88
CA ILE A 12 -0.05 24.77 37.52
C ILE A 12 -0.88 26.03 37.34
N SER A 13 -0.65 26.72 36.22
CA SER A 13 -1.62 27.46 35.38
C SER A 13 -1.10 28.83 34.96
N THR A 14 -1.35 29.12 33.68
CA THR A 14 -1.27 30.44 33.02
C THR A 14 0.13 31.01 32.76
N ALA A 15 0.84 30.43 31.79
CA ALA A 15 1.72 31.14 30.85
C ALA A 15 2.05 30.20 29.68
N ILE A 16 2.36 30.74 28.51
CA ILE A 16 2.63 30.06 27.22
C ILE A 16 1.35 29.82 26.38
N PHE A 17 0.57 30.89 26.22
CA PHE A 17 -0.01 31.21 24.91
C PHE A 17 0.66 32.51 24.49
N SER A 18 1.19 32.55 23.26
CA SER A 18 1.90 33.66 22.61
C SER A 18 3.44 33.60 22.63
N LEU A 19 3.99 33.81 21.42
CA LEU A 19 5.39 33.88 20.98
C LEU A 19 6.14 32.54 20.82
N ILE A 20 5.62 31.69 19.92
CA ILE A 20 6.50 31.17 18.87
C ILE A 20 6.13 31.94 17.61
N SER A 21 6.89 32.99 17.35
CA SER A 21 6.96 33.59 16.03
C SER A 21 7.30 32.46 15.06
N THR A 22 6.31 32.03 14.29
CA THR A 22 6.55 31.31 13.05
C THR A 22 7.35 32.25 12.16
N SER A 23 8.67 32.23 12.30
CA SER A 23 9.52 32.41 11.15
C SER A 23 9.11 31.30 10.20
N ALA A 24 8.15 31.61 9.33
CA ALA A 24 8.00 30.90 8.09
C ALA A 24 9.39 30.92 7.48
N ILE A 25 10.09 29.78 7.58
CA ILE A 25 11.12 29.47 6.60
C ILE A 25 10.32 29.41 5.31
N SER A 26 10.21 30.54 4.64
CA SER A 26 9.87 30.57 3.23
C SER A 26 10.97 29.73 2.59
N THR A 27 10.67 28.46 2.34
CA THR A 27 11.40 27.71 1.33
C THR A 27 11.45 28.62 0.11
N PRO A 28 12.63 28.92 -0.44
CA PRO A 28 12.67 29.66 -1.70
C PRO A 28 11.71 28.95 -2.65
N ALA A 29 10.83 29.71 -3.32
CA ALA A 29 9.92 29.16 -4.32
C ALA A 29 10.72 28.16 -5.16
N ASN A 30 10.31 26.89 -5.16
CA ASN A 30 11.07 25.84 -5.83
C ASN A 30 11.14 26.25 -7.30
N ALA A 31 12.32 26.68 -7.75
CA ALA A 31 12.52 26.95 -9.16
C ALA A 31 12.15 25.66 -9.90
N ALA A 32 11.37 25.81 -10.98
CA ALA A 32 10.93 24.67 -11.76
C ALA A 32 12.15 23.83 -12.19
N PRO A 33 12.11 22.48 -12.06
CA PRO A 33 13.24 21.62 -12.42
C PRO A 33 13.71 21.86 -13.85
N ASN A 34 15.02 21.72 -14.10
CA ASN A 34 15.54 21.82 -15.47
C ASN A 34 15.36 20.51 -16.25
N GLU A 35 15.32 19.38 -15.56
CA GLU A 35 15.07 18.05 -16.11
C GLU A 35 14.48 17.15 -15.01
N TRP A 36 13.74 16.14 -15.44
CA TRP A 36 12.99 15.22 -14.59
C TRP A 36 13.47 13.79 -14.77
N ILE A 37 13.36 13.01 -13.70
CA ILE A 37 13.38 11.55 -13.73
C ILE A 37 12.03 11.04 -13.27
N ILE A 38 11.30 10.33 -14.14
CA ILE A 38 10.10 9.58 -13.77
C ILE A 38 10.53 8.17 -13.36
N VAL A 39 10.11 7.71 -12.18
CA VAL A 39 10.41 6.38 -11.64
C VAL A 39 9.15 5.54 -11.62
N GLY A 40 9.26 4.26 -12.01
CA GLY A 40 8.15 3.32 -11.98
C GLY A 40 8.60 1.88 -11.98
N SER A 41 7.64 0.97 -12.15
CA SER A 41 7.84 -0.48 -12.23
C SER A 41 6.93 -1.09 -13.30
N GLY A 42 7.03 -2.39 -13.55
CA GLY A 42 6.21 -3.10 -14.51
C GLY A 42 6.46 -2.72 -15.98
N TRP A 43 5.89 -3.51 -16.89
CA TRP A 43 5.81 -3.22 -18.31
C TRP A 43 4.55 -3.87 -18.88
N GLY A 44 3.70 -3.04 -19.49
CA GLY A 44 2.43 -3.42 -20.08
C GLY A 44 1.26 -2.96 -19.23
N HIS A 45 0.08 -3.48 -19.55
CA HIS A 45 -1.16 -3.08 -18.89
C HIS A 45 -1.37 -3.73 -17.50
N GLY A 46 -0.58 -4.76 -17.17
CA GLY A 46 -0.57 -5.40 -15.85
C GLY A 46 -1.82 -6.22 -15.50
N VAL A 47 -2.61 -6.66 -16.49
CA VAL A 47 -3.85 -7.45 -16.29
C VAL A 47 -3.58 -8.91 -16.62
N GLY A 48 -4.06 -9.83 -15.77
CA GLY A 48 -3.88 -11.27 -15.94
C GLY A 48 -2.44 -11.72 -15.69
N LEU A 49 -1.94 -12.67 -16.47
CA LEU A 49 -0.63 -13.29 -16.23
C LEU A 49 0.52 -12.29 -16.41
N SER A 50 1.38 -12.17 -15.39
CA SER A 50 2.67 -11.52 -15.55
C SER A 50 3.68 -12.52 -16.07
N GLN A 51 4.35 -12.22 -17.18
CA GLN A 51 5.39 -13.09 -17.74
C GLN A 51 6.55 -13.25 -16.74
N TYR A 52 7.08 -12.13 -16.21
CA TYR A 52 8.15 -12.18 -15.20
C TYR A 52 7.70 -12.74 -13.85
N GLY A 53 6.43 -12.54 -13.48
CA GLY A 53 5.87 -13.19 -12.29
C GLY A 53 5.72 -14.71 -12.46
N ALA A 54 5.27 -15.17 -13.64
CA ALA A 54 5.23 -16.60 -13.99
C ALA A 54 6.63 -17.23 -14.04
N LEU A 55 7.64 -16.49 -14.51
CA LEU A 55 9.05 -16.89 -14.40
C LEU A 55 9.45 -17.09 -12.92
N GLY A 56 9.17 -16.12 -12.06
CA GLY A 56 9.47 -16.22 -10.63
C GLY A 56 8.78 -17.41 -9.97
N GLN A 57 7.48 -17.60 -10.23
CA GLN A 57 6.73 -18.75 -9.71
C GLN A 57 7.27 -20.09 -10.20
N ALA A 58 7.66 -20.18 -11.47
CA ALA A 58 8.24 -21.41 -12.01
C ALA A 58 9.63 -21.70 -11.42
N LEU A 59 10.42 -20.67 -11.11
CA LEU A 59 11.70 -20.81 -10.42
C LEU A 59 11.53 -21.26 -8.97
N ASP A 60 10.41 -20.89 -8.33
CA ASP A 60 10.01 -21.39 -7.01
C ASP A 60 9.38 -22.80 -7.09
N GLY A 61 9.39 -23.44 -8.25
CA GLY A 61 8.93 -24.82 -8.43
C GLY A 61 7.40 -24.98 -8.57
N ARG A 62 6.65 -23.88 -8.74
CA ARG A 62 5.20 -23.97 -8.97
C ARG A 62 4.90 -24.61 -10.33
N SER A 63 3.84 -25.41 -10.39
CA SER A 63 3.37 -26.00 -11.64
C SER A 63 2.76 -24.95 -12.57
N TRP A 64 2.60 -25.26 -13.86
CA TRP A 64 1.95 -24.33 -14.79
C TRP A 64 0.46 -24.14 -14.45
N GLN A 65 -0.19 -25.16 -13.90
CA GLN A 65 -1.57 -25.08 -13.41
C GLN A 65 -1.67 -24.13 -12.22
N ASP A 66 -0.72 -24.20 -11.27
CA ASP A 66 -0.65 -23.30 -10.12
C ASP A 66 -0.46 -21.84 -10.55
N ILE A 67 0.38 -21.61 -11.56
CA ILE A 67 0.61 -20.29 -12.15
C ILE A 67 -0.67 -19.74 -12.77
N LEU A 68 -1.36 -20.55 -13.59
CA LEU A 68 -2.61 -20.13 -14.23
C LEU A 68 -3.73 -19.89 -13.21
N ALA A 69 -3.90 -20.78 -12.22
CA ALA A 69 -4.90 -20.65 -11.18
C ALA A 69 -4.69 -19.37 -10.33
N HIS A 70 -3.43 -18.97 -10.14
CA HIS A 70 -3.07 -17.72 -9.46
C HIS A 70 -3.48 -16.48 -10.26
N TYR A 71 -3.13 -16.41 -11.54
CA TYR A 71 -3.41 -15.21 -12.37
C TYR A 71 -4.83 -15.14 -12.93
N TYR A 72 -5.55 -16.26 -12.99
CA TYR A 72 -6.91 -16.35 -13.51
C TYR A 72 -7.84 -17.06 -12.51
N PRO A 73 -8.07 -16.45 -11.33
CA PRO A 73 -8.82 -17.09 -10.26
C PRO A 73 -10.25 -17.42 -10.68
N GLY A 74 -10.71 -18.62 -10.30
CA GLY A 74 -12.06 -19.11 -10.61
C GLY A 74 -12.24 -19.62 -12.04
N THR A 75 -11.19 -19.67 -12.85
CA THR A 75 -11.22 -20.31 -14.18
C THR A 75 -10.94 -21.80 -14.09
N ASN A 76 -11.36 -22.54 -15.11
CA ASN A 76 -11.10 -23.97 -15.26
C ASN A 76 -10.34 -24.24 -16.55
N LEU A 77 -9.59 -25.35 -16.58
CA LEU A 77 -9.03 -25.89 -17.82
C LEU A 77 -10.13 -26.64 -18.58
N SER A 78 -10.21 -26.40 -19.88
CA SER A 78 -11.14 -27.10 -20.78
C SER A 78 -10.49 -27.33 -22.14
N ASP A 79 -11.11 -28.19 -22.94
CA ASP A 79 -10.61 -28.53 -24.26
C ASP A 79 -10.78 -27.34 -25.22
N SER A 80 -9.70 -27.03 -25.94
CA SER A 80 -9.76 -26.15 -27.09
C SER A 80 -10.55 -26.83 -28.20
N PRO A 81 -11.45 -26.11 -28.90
CA PRO A 81 -12.06 -26.63 -30.11
C PRO A 81 -10.99 -26.98 -31.15
N VAL A 82 -11.06 -28.19 -31.71
CA VAL A 82 -10.05 -28.72 -32.64
C VAL A 82 -10.16 -28.15 -34.05
N ASP A 83 -11.35 -27.70 -34.45
CA ASP A 83 -11.69 -27.22 -35.79
C ASP A 83 -11.65 -25.69 -35.92
N LYS A 84 -11.50 -24.97 -34.80
CA LYS A 84 -11.47 -23.50 -34.81
C LYS A 84 -10.20 -22.99 -35.47
N GLN A 85 -10.42 -22.10 -36.44
CA GLN A 85 -9.38 -21.36 -37.15
C GLN A 85 -9.19 -19.98 -36.53
N ILE A 86 -7.94 -19.51 -36.50
CA ILE A 86 -7.58 -18.15 -36.15
C ILE A 86 -6.79 -17.50 -37.28
N SER A 87 -7.27 -16.36 -37.76
CA SER A 87 -6.56 -15.46 -38.67
C SER A 87 -5.74 -14.41 -37.92
N VAL A 88 -4.42 -14.42 -38.14
CA VAL A 88 -3.46 -13.43 -37.62
C VAL A 88 -3.12 -12.43 -38.71
N GLY A 89 -3.40 -11.14 -38.50
CA GLY A 89 -3.04 -10.07 -39.41
C GLY A 89 -1.53 -9.81 -39.40
N LEU A 90 -0.90 -9.85 -40.58
CA LEU A 90 0.56 -9.77 -40.74
C LEU A 90 1.02 -8.40 -41.25
N THR A 91 0.35 -7.87 -42.28
CA THR A 91 0.59 -6.52 -42.83
C THR A 91 -0.71 -5.84 -43.19
N GLN A 92 -0.78 -4.54 -42.95
CA GLN A 92 -1.91 -3.66 -43.26
C GLN A 92 -1.40 -2.50 -44.14
N ASP A 93 -2.30 -1.91 -44.92
CA ASP A 93 -2.11 -0.66 -45.67
C ASP A 93 -0.89 -0.70 -46.61
N ARG A 94 -0.83 -1.75 -47.45
CA ARG A 94 0.23 -1.95 -48.45
C ARG A 94 -0.31 -1.90 -49.86
N THR A 95 0.50 -1.43 -50.80
CA THR A 95 0.13 -1.39 -52.22
C THR A 95 0.69 -2.57 -53.02
N ALA A 96 1.68 -3.29 -52.46
CA ALA A 96 2.14 -4.57 -52.96
C ALA A 96 2.43 -5.56 -51.82
N ILE A 97 2.19 -6.85 -52.06
CA ILE A 97 2.61 -7.96 -51.21
C ILE A 97 3.36 -8.97 -52.06
N PHE A 98 4.42 -9.53 -51.50
CA PHE A 98 5.26 -10.52 -52.17
C PHE A 98 5.27 -11.81 -51.38
N VAL A 99 5.13 -12.94 -52.07
CA VAL A 99 5.07 -14.29 -51.49
C VAL A 99 6.06 -15.19 -52.20
N ARG A 100 6.81 -15.99 -51.45
CA ARG A 100 7.71 -17.03 -51.98
C ARG A 100 7.63 -18.27 -51.11
N LEU A 101 7.73 -19.43 -51.74
CA LEU A 101 7.98 -20.68 -51.04
C LEU A 101 9.49 -20.85 -50.81
N ASP A 102 9.88 -20.91 -49.53
CA ASP A 102 11.21 -21.35 -49.11
C ASP A 102 11.13 -22.86 -48.79
N LYS A 103 11.68 -23.72 -49.65
CA LYS A 103 11.56 -25.18 -49.49
C LYS A 103 12.48 -25.78 -48.43
N PHE A 104 12.01 -26.84 -47.78
CA PHE A 104 12.81 -27.80 -47.02
C PHE A 104 12.94 -29.15 -47.74
N SER A 105 11.98 -29.50 -48.59
CA SER A 105 12.03 -30.70 -49.44
C SER A 105 11.83 -30.35 -50.91
N ASP A 106 12.35 -31.18 -51.82
CA ASP A 106 12.31 -30.90 -53.26
C ASP A 106 10.90 -30.98 -53.86
N ASP A 107 10.01 -31.73 -53.22
CA ASP A 107 8.60 -31.84 -53.57
C ASP A 107 7.72 -30.72 -52.98
N ALA A 108 8.32 -29.72 -52.32
CA ALA A 108 7.57 -28.61 -51.73
C ALA A 108 6.82 -27.80 -52.80
N GLN A 109 5.51 -27.68 -52.64
CA GLN A 109 4.63 -26.95 -53.55
C GLN A 109 3.74 -25.96 -52.81
N LEU A 110 3.57 -24.77 -53.37
CA LEU A 110 2.67 -23.74 -52.87
C LEU A 110 1.46 -23.63 -53.79
N GLU A 111 0.30 -24.07 -53.32
CA GLU A 111 -0.94 -23.87 -54.04
C GLU A 111 -1.43 -22.43 -53.87
N MET A 112 -1.76 -21.80 -54.99
CA MET A 112 -2.39 -20.50 -55.06
C MET A 112 -3.84 -20.64 -55.53
N SER A 113 -4.74 -19.97 -54.82
CA SER A 113 -6.17 -19.90 -55.18
C SER A 113 -6.65 -18.45 -55.26
N ILE A 114 -7.62 -18.21 -56.13
CA ILE A 114 -8.30 -16.93 -56.31
C ILE A 114 -9.77 -17.13 -55.95
N ASP A 115 -10.24 -16.37 -54.97
CA ASP A 115 -11.61 -16.45 -54.44
C ASP A 115 -12.05 -17.88 -54.08
N GLY A 116 -11.09 -18.71 -53.64
CA GLY A 116 -11.30 -20.11 -53.25
C GLY A 116 -11.10 -21.13 -54.36
N ASN A 117 -10.92 -20.72 -55.61
CA ASN A 117 -10.65 -21.62 -56.73
C ASN A 117 -9.14 -21.78 -56.91
N PRO A 118 -8.56 -23.00 -56.83
CA PRO A 118 -7.15 -23.22 -57.15
C PRO A 118 -6.83 -22.80 -58.59
N VAL A 119 -5.76 -22.02 -58.79
CA VAL A 119 -5.37 -21.51 -60.12
C VAL A 119 -3.94 -21.86 -60.50
N ALA A 120 -3.06 -22.12 -59.53
CA ALA A 120 -1.67 -22.44 -59.80
C ALA A 120 -1.05 -23.24 -58.66
N THR A 121 -0.03 -24.03 -59.01
CA THR A 121 0.92 -24.60 -58.06
C THR A 121 2.29 -24.00 -58.35
N ILE A 122 2.92 -23.43 -57.33
CA ILE A 122 4.13 -22.62 -57.43
C ILE A 122 5.27 -23.38 -56.78
N GLY A 123 6.34 -23.59 -57.55
CA GLY A 123 7.58 -24.18 -57.05
C GLY A 123 8.38 -23.22 -56.18
N SER A 124 9.38 -23.77 -55.48
CA SER A 124 10.30 -22.98 -54.66
C SER A 124 11.04 -21.91 -55.48
N GLY A 125 11.32 -20.77 -54.85
CA GLY A 125 12.13 -19.69 -55.45
C GLY A 125 11.34 -18.71 -56.31
N THR A 126 10.23 -19.13 -56.92
CA THR A 126 9.35 -18.22 -57.67
C THR A 126 8.73 -17.19 -56.72
N ILE A 127 8.88 -15.91 -57.05
CA ILE A 127 8.27 -14.81 -56.31
C ILE A 127 6.91 -14.51 -56.96
N ILE A 128 5.86 -14.49 -56.13
CA ILE A 128 4.54 -14.03 -56.51
C ILE A 128 4.34 -12.63 -55.96
N ARG A 129 3.93 -11.72 -56.82
CA ARG A 129 3.57 -10.35 -56.48
C ARG A 129 2.07 -10.21 -56.54
N ILE A 130 1.52 -9.53 -55.55
CA ILE A 130 0.11 -9.19 -55.43
C ILE A 130 0.01 -7.68 -55.32
N GLU A 131 -0.77 -7.06 -56.21
CA GLU A 131 -1.00 -5.62 -56.25
C GLU A 131 -2.50 -5.35 -56.29
N SER A 132 -2.92 -4.13 -55.95
CA SER A 132 -4.30 -3.70 -56.21
C SER A 132 -4.37 -2.92 -57.52
N ASN A 133 -5.44 -3.14 -58.29
CA ASN A 133 -5.80 -2.28 -59.42
C ASN A 133 -6.91 -1.26 -59.09
N GLY A 134 -7.22 -1.06 -57.81
CA GLY A 134 -8.29 -0.18 -57.34
C GLY A 134 -9.70 -0.81 -57.31
N ALA A 135 -9.86 -2.07 -57.74
CA ALA A 135 -11.12 -2.81 -57.65
C ALA A 135 -10.96 -4.27 -57.23
N SER A 136 -9.77 -4.85 -57.44
CA SER A 136 -9.42 -6.25 -57.20
C SER A 136 -7.93 -6.37 -56.88
N VAL A 137 -7.54 -7.53 -56.35
CA VAL A 137 -6.14 -7.93 -56.29
C VAL A 137 -5.73 -8.58 -57.60
N VAL A 138 -4.60 -8.16 -58.17
CA VAL A 138 -3.99 -8.71 -59.38
C VAL A 138 -2.69 -9.40 -58.99
N THR A 139 -2.41 -10.52 -59.63
CA THR A 139 -1.25 -11.35 -59.30
C THR A 139 -0.34 -11.55 -60.49
N SER A 140 0.96 -11.56 -60.24
CA SER A 140 1.98 -11.89 -61.21
C SER A 140 3.10 -12.72 -60.58
N GLY A 141 3.90 -13.41 -61.39
CA GLY A 141 5.02 -14.19 -60.87
C GLY A 141 6.22 -14.31 -61.81
N GLY A 142 7.40 -14.52 -61.22
CA GLY A 142 8.70 -14.61 -61.92
C GLY A 142 9.86 -14.45 -60.92
N ASP A 143 11.08 -14.24 -61.42
CA ASP A 143 12.27 -14.01 -60.58
C ASP A 143 12.21 -12.66 -59.83
N ASP A 144 11.59 -11.65 -60.43
CA ASP A 144 11.33 -10.32 -59.84
C ASP A 144 9.86 -10.13 -59.43
N GLY A 145 9.03 -11.17 -59.61
CA GLY A 145 7.60 -11.14 -59.38
C GLY A 145 6.75 -10.50 -60.48
N ARG A 146 7.28 -10.18 -61.68
CA ARG A 146 6.53 -9.47 -62.73
C ARG A 146 6.32 -10.24 -64.04
N ALA A 147 7.00 -11.37 -64.24
CA ALA A 147 7.12 -11.98 -65.56
C ALA A 147 5.79 -12.29 -66.26
N GLU A 148 4.72 -12.70 -65.53
CA GLU A 148 3.42 -13.01 -66.14
C GLU A 148 2.23 -12.75 -65.18
N SER A 149 1.09 -12.27 -65.70
CA SER A 149 -0.17 -12.19 -64.95
C SER A 149 -0.75 -13.57 -64.66
N ARG A 150 -1.22 -13.80 -63.43
CA ARG A 150 -1.76 -15.08 -62.93
C ARG A 150 -3.25 -15.01 -62.57
N GLY A 151 -3.88 -13.86 -62.82
CA GLY A 151 -5.31 -13.63 -62.57
C GLY A 151 -5.58 -12.56 -61.52
N SER A 152 -6.87 -12.27 -61.33
CA SER A 152 -7.36 -11.29 -60.36
C SER A 152 -8.61 -11.78 -59.63
N GLY A 153 -8.84 -11.27 -58.42
CA GLY A 153 -10.00 -11.61 -57.60
C GLY A 153 -10.16 -10.68 -56.40
N LYS A 154 -11.00 -11.04 -55.43
CA LYS A 154 -11.13 -10.29 -54.16
C LYS A 154 -10.15 -10.78 -53.10
N ARG A 155 -9.79 -12.06 -53.16
CA ARG A 155 -8.85 -12.71 -52.25
C ARG A 155 -7.92 -13.66 -52.99
N ILE A 156 -6.63 -13.53 -52.75
CA ILE A 156 -5.62 -14.52 -53.13
C ILE A 156 -5.23 -15.30 -51.89
N SER A 157 -5.18 -16.63 -51.99
CA SER A 157 -4.75 -17.47 -50.88
C SER A 157 -3.61 -18.39 -51.27
N PHE A 158 -2.67 -18.60 -50.37
CA PHE A 158 -1.52 -19.48 -50.53
C PHE A 158 -1.47 -20.50 -49.41
N ARG A 159 -1.32 -21.77 -49.74
CA ARG A 159 -1.09 -22.86 -48.77
C ARG A 159 -0.04 -23.83 -49.31
N ILE A 160 0.78 -24.37 -48.43
CA ILE A 160 1.68 -25.46 -48.81
C ILE A 160 0.81 -26.70 -49.07
N SER A 161 0.83 -27.22 -50.30
CA SER A 161 -0.04 -28.32 -50.73
C SER A 161 0.67 -29.66 -50.82
N ALA A 162 1.99 -29.67 -50.95
CA ALA A 162 2.84 -30.86 -50.93
C ALA A 162 4.23 -30.52 -50.36
N GLY A 163 4.95 -31.55 -49.91
CA GLY A 163 6.27 -31.43 -49.32
C GLY A 163 6.31 -30.60 -48.04
N SER A 164 7.48 -30.01 -47.77
CA SER A 164 7.74 -29.21 -46.57
C SER A 164 8.51 -27.94 -46.92
N GLY A 165 8.13 -26.82 -46.30
CA GLY A 165 8.74 -25.52 -46.53
C GLY A 165 8.13 -24.44 -45.66
N LEU A 166 8.37 -23.19 -46.03
CA LEU A 166 7.85 -22.00 -45.37
C LEU A 166 7.22 -21.06 -46.41
N ILE A 167 6.04 -20.54 -46.10
CA ILE A 167 5.47 -19.39 -46.78
C ILE A 167 6.22 -18.16 -46.28
N ASN A 168 6.96 -17.51 -47.17
CA ASN A 168 7.67 -16.26 -46.88
C ASN A 168 6.92 -15.10 -47.51
N THR A 169 6.51 -14.10 -46.71
CA THR A 169 5.65 -13.01 -47.18
C THR A 169 6.00 -11.66 -46.59
N VAL A 170 6.17 -10.65 -47.46
CA VAL A 170 6.50 -9.27 -47.05
C VAL A 170 5.61 -8.28 -47.79
N GLY A 171 5.16 -7.24 -47.08
CA GLY A 171 4.39 -6.14 -47.65
C GLY A 171 5.29 -4.96 -48.01
N GLY A 172 4.94 -4.22 -49.05
CA GLY A 172 5.71 -3.07 -49.54
C GLY A 172 4.92 -2.23 -50.54
N THR A 173 5.67 -1.60 -51.44
CA THR A 173 5.16 -0.84 -52.59
C THR A 173 5.54 -1.53 -53.91
N PRO A 174 4.94 -1.13 -55.04
CA PRO A 174 5.31 -1.63 -56.36
C PRO A 174 6.83 -1.58 -56.69
N GLU A 175 7.56 -0.63 -56.09
CA GLU A 175 8.99 -0.39 -56.30
C GLU A 175 9.89 -1.21 -55.36
N THR A 176 9.30 -1.91 -54.38
CA THR A 176 10.06 -2.74 -53.43
C THR A 176 10.79 -3.86 -54.17
N ASN A 177 12.08 -4.05 -53.89
CA ASN A 177 12.84 -5.19 -54.39
C ASN A 177 12.49 -6.45 -53.58
N PRO A 178 11.72 -7.40 -54.15
CA PRO A 178 11.19 -8.51 -53.37
C PRO A 178 12.26 -9.54 -53.01
N SER A 179 13.26 -9.74 -53.86
CA SER A 179 14.34 -10.71 -53.64
C SER A 179 15.16 -10.36 -52.40
N SER A 180 15.46 -9.07 -52.22
CA SER A 180 16.12 -8.57 -51.01
C SER A 180 15.19 -8.65 -49.79
N ALA A 181 13.96 -8.14 -49.92
CA ALA A 181 13.02 -8.07 -48.81
C ALA A 181 12.66 -9.46 -48.24
N LEU A 182 12.35 -10.43 -49.09
CA LEU A 182 12.04 -11.81 -48.69
C LEU A 182 13.26 -12.58 -48.16
N SER A 183 14.48 -12.09 -48.38
CA SER A 183 15.67 -12.73 -47.80
C SER A 183 15.85 -12.35 -46.32
N THR A 184 15.20 -11.29 -45.85
CA THR A 184 15.26 -10.88 -44.44
C THR A 184 14.51 -11.85 -43.51
N PRO A 185 14.98 -12.04 -42.26
CA PRO A 185 14.23 -12.79 -41.25
C PRO A 185 12.93 -12.10 -40.81
N GLY A 186 12.03 -12.85 -40.18
CA GLY A 186 10.82 -12.31 -39.53
C GLY A 186 9.50 -12.47 -40.30
N HIS A 187 9.54 -13.07 -41.49
CA HIS A 187 8.41 -13.12 -42.42
C HIS A 187 8.07 -14.53 -42.93
N ARG A 188 8.39 -15.57 -42.14
CA ARG A 188 8.28 -16.98 -42.55
C ARG A 188 7.28 -17.77 -41.69
N TYR A 189 6.41 -18.52 -42.36
CA TYR A 189 5.31 -19.23 -41.73
C TYR A 189 5.19 -20.66 -42.24
N ARG A 190 5.08 -21.62 -41.31
CA ARG A 190 5.03 -23.04 -41.65
C ARG A 190 3.62 -23.59 -41.81
N TYR A 191 2.67 -23.03 -41.07
CA TYR A 191 1.31 -23.57 -40.94
C TYR A 191 0.26 -22.61 -41.47
N GLY A 192 -0.87 -23.17 -41.88
CA GLY A 192 -2.05 -22.43 -42.30
C GLY A 192 -2.02 -21.93 -43.74
N THR A 193 -2.99 -21.06 -44.03
CA THR A 193 -3.23 -20.45 -45.33
C THR A 193 -3.01 -18.95 -45.23
N LEU A 194 -2.05 -18.43 -45.99
CA LEU A 194 -1.88 -16.99 -46.17
C LEU A 194 -3.02 -16.48 -47.05
N ASN A 195 -3.69 -15.42 -46.62
CA ASN A 195 -4.75 -14.74 -47.36
C ASN A 195 -4.29 -13.30 -47.61
N VAL A 196 -4.42 -12.85 -48.84
CA VAL A 196 -4.23 -11.46 -49.25
C VAL A 196 -5.57 -10.94 -49.77
N VAL A 197 -6.07 -9.88 -49.15
CA VAL A 197 -7.37 -9.27 -49.47
C VAL A 197 -7.23 -7.79 -49.77
N TYR A 198 -8.18 -7.27 -50.54
CA TYR A 198 -8.33 -5.85 -50.85
C TYR A 198 -9.37 -5.19 -49.92
N GLY A 199 -9.04 -4.03 -49.33
CA GLY A 199 -10.01 -3.09 -48.72
C GLY A 199 -10.30 -3.23 -47.21
N GLY A 200 -9.76 -2.33 -46.38
CA GLY A 200 -9.87 -2.41 -44.91
C GLY A 200 -10.55 -1.22 -44.23
N ASP A 201 -10.67 -0.06 -44.85
CA ASP A 201 -11.23 1.11 -44.16
C ASP A 201 -12.18 1.97 -45.03
N ASN A 202 -12.45 1.54 -46.27
CA ASN A 202 -13.26 2.29 -47.24
C ASN A 202 -12.78 3.75 -47.42
N ASP A 203 -11.50 4.04 -47.20
CA ASP A 203 -10.94 5.38 -47.34
C ASP A 203 -10.71 5.80 -48.82
N GLY A 204 -11.02 4.89 -49.75
CA GLY A 204 -10.87 5.07 -51.19
C GLY A 204 -9.46 4.78 -51.71
N ARG A 205 -8.53 4.32 -50.87
CA ARG A 205 -7.16 3.96 -51.27
C ARG A 205 -7.05 2.48 -51.62
N PRO A 206 -6.18 2.11 -52.57
CA PRO A 206 -5.94 0.71 -52.90
C PRO A 206 -5.05 0.02 -51.87
N ASP A 207 -5.62 -0.41 -50.75
CA ASP A 207 -4.87 -1.04 -49.66
C ASP A 207 -5.06 -2.56 -49.60
N LEU A 208 -3.93 -3.26 -49.49
CA LEU A 208 -3.82 -4.70 -49.33
C LEU A 208 -3.55 -5.07 -47.87
N TYR A 209 -4.22 -6.12 -47.43
CA TYR A 209 -4.04 -6.73 -46.12
C TYR A 209 -3.62 -8.18 -46.28
N SER A 210 -2.61 -8.60 -45.52
CA SER A 210 -2.25 -10.00 -45.42
C SER A 210 -2.58 -10.54 -44.03
N ALA A 211 -3.17 -11.74 -44.00
CA ALA A 211 -3.43 -12.47 -42.78
C ALA A 211 -3.19 -13.96 -42.99
N ILE A 212 -2.67 -14.65 -41.99
CA ILE A 212 -2.48 -16.10 -42.04
C ILE A 212 -3.50 -16.79 -41.13
N SER A 213 -4.26 -17.73 -41.70
CA SER A 213 -5.31 -18.47 -41.01
C SER A 213 -4.84 -19.89 -40.73
N MET A 214 -4.87 -20.32 -39.47
CA MET A 214 -4.39 -21.63 -39.04
C MET A 214 -5.20 -22.19 -37.87
N ARG A 215 -4.98 -23.46 -37.53
CA ARG A 215 -5.67 -24.13 -36.44
C ARG A 215 -5.29 -23.50 -35.10
N LEU A 216 -6.30 -23.09 -34.32
CA LEU A 216 -6.09 -22.40 -33.05
C LEU A 216 -5.49 -23.33 -31.98
N ALA A 217 -5.85 -24.61 -31.98
CA ALA A 217 -5.49 -25.55 -30.93
C ALA A 217 -3.97 -25.77 -30.81
N ASP A 218 -3.25 -25.89 -31.92
CA ASP A 218 -1.87 -26.40 -31.95
C ASP A 218 -0.93 -25.68 -32.93
N GLU A 219 -1.41 -25.16 -34.06
CA GLU A 219 -0.58 -24.41 -35.03
C GLU A 219 -0.33 -22.97 -34.57
N TYR A 220 -1.39 -22.27 -34.15
CA TYR A 220 -1.27 -20.87 -33.72
C TYR A 220 -0.29 -20.65 -32.57
N PRO A 221 -0.32 -21.43 -31.46
CA PRO A 221 0.59 -21.20 -30.35
C PRO A 221 2.07 -21.37 -30.70
N LEU A 222 2.41 -22.11 -31.77
CA LEU A 222 3.80 -22.31 -32.19
C LEU A 222 4.48 -21.01 -32.63
N GLY A 223 3.72 -20.04 -33.15
CA GLY A 223 4.25 -18.76 -33.63
C GLY A 223 4.17 -17.60 -32.63
N VAL A 224 3.59 -17.80 -31.44
CA VAL A 224 3.41 -16.74 -30.43
C VAL A 224 4.70 -16.48 -29.65
N ALA A 225 5.28 -15.28 -29.78
CA ALA A 225 6.59 -14.91 -29.26
C ALA A 225 6.53 -13.91 -28.09
N GLU A 226 5.77 -14.27 -27.06
CA GLU A 226 5.55 -13.44 -25.88
C GLU A 226 6.63 -13.62 -24.79
N MET A 227 7.20 -14.82 -24.69
CA MET A 227 8.21 -15.17 -23.69
C MET A 227 9.46 -15.77 -24.32
N SER A 228 10.60 -15.65 -23.65
CA SER A 228 11.83 -16.29 -24.10
C SER A 228 11.73 -17.82 -23.98
N SER A 229 12.10 -18.55 -25.03
CA SER A 229 12.08 -20.02 -25.04
C SER A 229 13.10 -20.66 -24.07
N SER A 230 13.97 -19.86 -23.46
CA SER A 230 14.94 -20.30 -22.45
C SER A 230 14.37 -20.37 -21.03
N TRP A 231 13.16 -19.84 -20.82
CA TRP A 231 12.53 -19.81 -19.50
C TRP A 231 12.03 -21.20 -19.08
N PRO A 232 11.82 -21.43 -17.77
CA PRO A 232 11.38 -22.72 -17.26
C PRO A 232 10.08 -23.21 -17.93
N LYS A 233 10.01 -24.52 -18.19
CA LYS A 233 8.89 -25.16 -18.90
C LYS A 233 7.53 -24.80 -18.32
N ALA A 234 7.38 -24.75 -16.99
CA ALA A 234 6.11 -24.39 -16.35
C ALA A 234 5.62 -22.99 -16.76
N ALA A 235 6.51 -22.00 -16.85
CA ALA A 235 6.17 -20.66 -17.31
C ALA A 235 5.78 -20.65 -18.79
N LEU A 236 6.50 -21.41 -19.64
CA LEU A 236 6.20 -21.54 -21.07
C LEU A 236 4.82 -22.16 -21.30
N VAL A 237 4.50 -23.26 -20.59
CA VAL A 237 3.20 -23.94 -20.71
C VAL A 237 2.06 -23.02 -20.26
N ALA A 238 2.24 -22.29 -19.15
CA ALA A 238 1.24 -21.30 -18.69
C ALA A 238 0.99 -20.22 -19.76
N GLN A 239 2.05 -19.69 -20.39
CA GLN A 239 1.91 -18.72 -21.47
C GLN A 239 1.21 -19.30 -22.70
N VAL A 240 1.51 -20.54 -23.09
CA VAL A 240 0.82 -21.19 -24.21
C VAL A 240 -0.69 -21.25 -23.96
N VAL A 241 -1.11 -21.71 -22.78
CA VAL A 241 -2.54 -21.80 -22.43
C VAL A 241 -3.18 -20.42 -22.40
N ALA A 242 -2.52 -19.42 -21.82
CA ALA A 242 -3.00 -18.03 -21.83
C ALA A 242 -3.15 -17.48 -23.26
N SER A 243 -2.13 -17.64 -24.10
CA SER A 243 -2.13 -17.20 -25.50
C SER A 243 -3.23 -17.88 -26.33
N ARG A 244 -3.41 -19.20 -26.19
CA ARG A 244 -4.48 -19.95 -26.85
C ARG A 244 -5.87 -19.49 -26.39
N SER A 245 -6.04 -19.25 -25.10
CA SER A 245 -7.31 -18.76 -24.52
C SER A 245 -7.64 -17.36 -25.03
N TYR A 246 -6.67 -16.44 -25.03
CA TYR A 246 -6.82 -15.11 -25.62
C TYR A 246 -7.20 -15.18 -27.10
N GLY A 247 -6.52 -16.04 -27.87
CA GLY A 247 -6.84 -16.28 -29.27
C GLY A 247 -8.29 -16.74 -29.45
N LEU A 248 -8.76 -17.68 -28.62
CA LEU A 248 -10.13 -18.20 -28.68
C LEU A 248 -11.16 -17.12 -28.32
N GLY A 249 -10.88 -16.31 -27.30
CA GLY A 249 -11.70 -15.15 -26.95
C GLY A 249 -11.84 -14.16 -28.11
N LYS A 250 -10.75 -13.93 -28.87
CA LYS A 250 -10.75 -13.06 -30.06
C LYS A 250 -11.49 -13.70 -31.23
N VAL A 251 -11.33 -14.99 -31.48
CA VAL A 251 -12.10 -15.74 -32.49
C VAL A 251 -13.59 -15.65 -32.20
N ASN A 252 -14.01 -15.80 -30.94
CA ASN A 252 -15.41 -15.70 -30.52
C ASN A 252 -15.98 -14.28 -30.67
N SER A 253 -15.13 -13.26 -30.79
CA SER A 253 -15.53 -11.87 -31.04
C SER A 253 -15.74 -11.54 -32.52
N GLY A 254 -15.38 -12.46 -33.43
CA GLY A 254 -15.49 -12.28 -34.88
C GLY A 254 -14.28 -11.59 -35.53
N LEU A 255 -14.26 -11.61 -36.86
CA LEU A 255 -13.21 -10.96 -37.65
C LEU A 255 -13.36 -9.44 -37.61
N ARG A 256 -12.24 -8.74 -37.54
CA ARG A 256 -12.20 -7.29 -37.73
C ARG A 256 -12.26 -6.98 -39.21
N GLY A 257 -13.16 -6.08 -39.60
CA GLY A 257 -13.32 -5.66 -40.99
C GLY A 257 -12.03 -5.08 -41.59
N ASN A 258 -11.26 -4.33 -40.79
CA ASN A 258 -10.10 -3.58 -41.27
C ASN A 258 -8.81 -4.38 -41.52
N CYS A 259 -8.76 -5.64 -41.11
CA CYS A 259 -7.61 -6.51 -41.40
C CYS A 259 -8.02 -7.89 -41.90
N GLY A 260 -9.32 -8.20 -41.92
CA GLY A 260 -9.79 -9.57 -42.14
C GLY A 260 -9.20 -10.56 -41.14
N CYS A 261 -8.95 -10.13 -39.90
CA CYS A 261 -8.18 -10.89 -38.91
C CYS A 261 -8.84 -10.86 -37.51
N HIS A 262 -8.52 -11.83 -36.66
CA HIS A 262 -8.96 -11.84 -35.25
C HIS A 262 -7.98 -11.10 -34.33
N VAL A 263 -6.69 -11.24 -34.62
CA VAL A 263 -5.57 -10.66 -33.84
C VAL A 263 -4.52 -10.08 -34.79
N TYR A 264 -3.90 -8.97 -34.40
CA TYR A 264 -2.67 -8.50 -35.02
C TYR A 264 -1.46 -9.28 -34.52
N ASN A 265 -0.39 -9.31 -35.31
CA ASN A 265 0.89 -9.95 -34.99
C ASN A 265 1.84 -9.11 -34.11
N ASN A 266 1.36 -8.02 -33.52
CA ASN A 266 2.15 -7.06 -32.74
C ASN A 266 1.53 -6.79 -31.37
N THR A 267 2.16 -5.91 -30.59
CA THR A 267 1.79 -5.58 -29.20
C THR A 267 0.39 -4.97 -29.03
N SER A 268 -0.34 -4.66 -30.12
CA SER A 268 -1.76 -4.32 -30.06
C SER A 268 -2.63 -5.52 -29.66
N ASP A 269 -2.18 -6.75 -29.95
CA ASP A 269 -2.82 -8.00 -29.53
C ASP A 269 -1.79 -8.97 -28.96
N GLN A 270 -1.12 -9.75 -29.81
CA GLN A 270 -0.06 -10.68 -29.42
C GLN A 270 1.07 -10.64 -30.44
N VAL A 271 2.31 -10.69 -29.97
CA VAL A 271 3.48 -10.80 -30.83
C VAL A 271 3.48 -12.18 -31.48
N TYR A 272 3.28 -12.22 -32.80
CA TYR A 272 3.28 -13.45 -33.60
C TYR A 272 4.32 -13.36 -34.70
N VAL A 273 5.31 -14.25 -34.66
CA VAL A 273 6.48 -14.23 -35.57
C VAL A 273 6.61 -15.50 -36.42
N GLY A 274 5.58 -16.36 -36.34
CA GLY A 274 5.54 -17.61 -37.08
C GLY A 274 6.72 -18.53 -36.74
N PHE A 275 7.35 -19.07 -37.77
CA PHE A 275 8.37 -20.11 -37.64
C PHE A 275 9.58 -19.68 -36.80
N SER A 276 9.87 -18.38 -36.71
CA SER A 276 11.02 -17.86 -35.94
C SER A 276 10.93 -18.16 -34.44
N LYS A 277 9.73 -18.46 -33.92
CA LYS A 277 9.51 -18.83 -32.52
C LYS A 277 9.69 -20.31 -32.25
N GLU A 278 9.58 -21.14 -33.27
CA GLU A 278 9.56 -22.59 -33.15
C GLU A 278 10.95 -23.12 -32.76
N SER A 279 11.10 -23.46 -31.49
CA SER A 279 12.27 -24.09 -30.89
C SER A 279 11.83 -25.36 -30.17
N ASP A 280 12.72 -26.31 -29.92
CA ASP A 280 12.35 -27.58 -29.28
C ASP A 280 11.69 -27.36 -27.91
N SER A 281 12.22 -26.45 -27.08
CA SER A 281 11.60 -26.12 -25.79
C SER A 281 10.21 -25.48 -25.93
N TRP A 282 10.00 -24.66 -26.96
CA TRP A 282 8.69 -24.04 -27.19
C TRP A 282 7.68 -25.05 -27.73
N ARG A 283 8.08 -25.91 -28.67
CA ARG A 283 7.22 -27.00 -29.18
C ARG A 283 6.82 -27.94 -28.06
N ASP A 284 7.76 -28.33 -27.21
CA ASP A 284 7.48 -29.17 -26.04
C ASP A 284 6.49 -28.49 -25.08
N ALA A 285 6.61 -27.18 -24.85
CA ALA A 285 5.63 -26.43 -24.07
C ALA A 285 4.24 -26.41 -24.75
N VAL A 286 4.16 -26.23 -26.07
CA VAL A 286 2.90 -26.27 -26.82
C VAL A 286 2.22 -27.63 -26.71
N ASN A 287 2.98 -28.71 -26.86
CA ASN A 287 2.49 -30.09 -26.75
C ASN A 287 2.10 -30.46 -25.31
N SER A 288 2.77 -29.87 -24.31
CA SER A 288 2.48 -30.13 -22.89
C SER A 288 1.27 -29.34 -22.36
N ALA A 289 0.79 -28.33 -23.10
CA ALA A 289 -0.31 -27.45 -22.71
C ALA A 289 -1.68 -28.10 -22.95
N VAL A 290 -1.95 -29.21 -22.26
CA VAL A 290 -3.15 -30.04 -22.39
C VAL A 290 -4.06 -29.99 -21.16
N ALA A 291 -5.36 -30.15 -21.39
CA ALA A 291 -6.38 -30.30 -20.37
C ALA A 291 -6.35 -31.74 -19.80
N PRO A 292 -7.09 -32.05 -18.72
CA PRO A 292 -7.12 -33.41 -18.16
C PRO A 292 -7.53 -34.51 -19.16
N SER A 293 -8.27 -34.15 -20.21
CA SER A 293 -8.65 -35.04 -21.32
C SER A 293 -7.46 -35.45 -22.22
N GLY A 294 -6.32 -34.76 -22.12
CA GLY A 294 -5.20 -34.86 -23.05
C GLY A 294 -5.30 -33.97 -24.29
N GLN A 295 -6.39 -33.22 -24.46
CA GLN A 295 -6.56 -32.26 -25.57
C GLN A 295 -5.93 -30.90 -25.25
N ALA A 296 -5.65 -30.09 -26.28
CA ALA A 296 -5.08 -28.75 -26.10
C ALA A 296 -5.94 -27.90 -25.13
N ALA A 297 -5.32 -27.32 -24.09
CA ALA A 297 -6.05 -26.60 -23.03
C ALA A 297 -6.35 -25.14 -23.36
N VAL A 298 -7.54 -24.68 -22.95
CA VAL A 298 -7.90 -23.27 -22.80
C VAL A 298 -8.50 -23.02 -21.41
N LEU A 299 -8.52 -21.76 -20.99
CA LEU A 299 -9.16 -21.31 -19.75
C LEU A 299 -10.62 -20.93 -20.02
N THR A 300 -11.52 -21.44 -19.18
CA THR A 300 -12.95 -21.13 -19.22
C THR A 300 -13.45 -20.58 -17.90
N PHE A 301 -14.46 -19.73 -17.96
CA PHE A 301 -15.21 -19.23 -16.80
C PHE A 301 -16.70 -19.36 -17.09
N GLY A 302 -17.44 -20.04 -16.22
CA GLY A 302 -18.86 -20.36 -16.47
C GLY A 302 -19.07 -21.13 -17.78
N GLY A 303 -18.14 -22.03 -18.13
CA GLY A 303 -18.18 -22.84 -19.35
C GLY A 303 -17.83 -22.10 -20.65
N LYS A 304 -17.50 -20.79 -20.59
CA LYS A 304 -17.11 -20.00 -21.76
C LYS A 304 -15.61 -19.70 -21.74
N ALA A 305 -14.95 -19.81 -22.89
CA ALA A 305 -13.55 -19.43 -23.02
C ALA A 305 -13.35 -17.96 -22.63
N ILE A 306 -12.30 -17.68 -21.87
CA ILE A 306 -11.93 -16.32 -21.47
C ILE A 306 -10.94 -15.70 -22.45
N THR A 307 -10.96 -14.38 -22.59
CA THR A 307 -9.87 -13.64 -23.26
C THR A 307 -8.71 -13.45 -22.29
N ALA A 308 -7.87 -14.47 -22.09
CA ALA A 308 -6.82 -14.45 -21.08
C ALA A 308 -5.72 -13.39 -21.36
N TYR A 309 -5.89 -12.19 -20.81
CA TYR A 309 -4.90 -11.11 -20.91
C TYR A 309 -3.60 -11.47 -20.16
N PHE A 310 -2.49 -10.92 -20.61
CA PHE A 310 -1.18 -11.06 -19.97
C PHE A 310 -0.31 -9.85 -20.29
N ALA A 311 0.69 -9.57 -19.46
CA ALA A 311 1.63 -8.47 -19.63
C ALA A 311 3.05 -8.90 -19.25
N SER A 312 4.06 -8.14 -19.69
CA SER A 312 5.46 -8.46 -19.40
C SER A 312 5.73 -8.49 -17.89
N SER A 313 5.45 -7.40 -17.19
CA SER A 313 5.67 -7.30 -15.76
C SER A 313 4.59 -6.48 -15.08
N THR A 314 4.22 -6.86 -13.88
CA THR A 314 3.47 -5.99 -12.97
C THR A 314 4.42 -5.24 -12.03
N GLY A 315 3.91 -4.29 -11.26
CA GLY A 315 4.63 -3.62 -10.18
C GLY A 315 4.53 -4.32 -8.82
N GLY A 316 4.37 -5.64 -8.79
CA GLY A 316 4.17 -6.44 -7.56
C GLY A 316 2.74 -6.91 -7.33
N ARG A 317 1.79 -6.45 -8.17
CA ARG A 317 0.38 -6.84 -8.12
C ARG A 317 -0.28 -6.64 -9.48
N THR A 318 -1.21 -7.51 -9.89
CA THR A 318 -1.96 -7.32 -11.14
C THR A 318 -3.06 -6.28 -11.01
N MET A 319 -3.51 -5.72 -12.13
CA MET A 319 -4.72 -4.91 -12.27
C MET A 319 -5.90 -5.79 -12.70
N SER A 320 -7.11 -5.43 -12.27
CA SER A 320 -8.34 -5.95 -12.86
C SER A 320 -8.59 -5.32 -14.23
N THR A 321 -9.40 -5.98 -15.10
CA THR A 321 -9.89 -5.32 -16.34
C THR A 321 -10.69 -4.05 -16.03
N ARG A 322 -11.33 -3.98 -14.86
CA ARG A 322 -12.17 -2.86 -14.45
C ARG A 322 -11.31 -1.62 -14.22
N ASP A 323 -10.22 -1.79 -13.50
CA ASP A 323 -9.29 -0.70 -13.21
C ASP A 323 -8.49 -0.29 -14.45
N ALA A 324 -8.11 -1.26 -15.29
CA ALA A 324 -7.32 -0.98 -16.48
C ALA A 324 -8.14 -0.33 -17.62
N TRP A 325 -9.36 -0.81 -17.84
CA TRP A 325 -10.15 -0.52 -19.05
C TRP A 325 -11.65 -0.30 -18.80
N GLY A 326 -12.12 -0.32 -17.56
CA GLY A 326 -13.54 -0.22 -17.21
C GLY A 326 -14.36 -1.49 -17.44
N GLY A 327 -13.75 -2.55 -17.99
CA GLY A 327 -14.43 -3.82 -18.25
C GLY A 327 -14.63 -4.64 -16.98
N ASN A 328 -15.84 -5.15 -16.75
CA ASN A 328 -16.13 -5.94 -15.55
C ASN A 328 -16.33 -7.43 -15.91
N VAL A 329 -15.25 -8.21 -15.93
CA VAL A 329 -15.31 -9.67 -16.09
C VAL A 329 -14.86 -10.34 -14.80
N ALA A 330 -15.66 -11.30 -14.32
CA ALA A 330 -15.49 -11.88 -12.98
C ALA A 330 -14.14 -12.59 -12.78
N TRP A 331 -13.58 -13.20 -13.84
CA TRP A 331 -12.31 -13.91 -13.80
C TRP A 331 -11.07 -12.99 -13.81
N SER A 332 -11.23 -11.67 -14.05
CA SER A 332 -10.11 -10.73 -14.06
C SER A 332 -10.07 -9.92 -12.76
N GLN A 333 -9.39 -10.48 -11.76
CA GLN A 333 -9.21 -9.86 -10.45
C GLN A 333 -7.75 -9.46 -10.21
N SER A 334 -7.55 -8.43 -9.37
CA SER A 334 -6.22 -8.04 -8.91
C SER A 334 -5.68 -9.06 -7.91
N VAL A 335 -4.56 -9.71 -8.24
CA VAL A 335 -3.88 -10.71 -7.40
C VAL A 335 -2.47 -10.26 -7.08
N ASP A 336 -1.94 -10.75 -5.95
CA ASP A 336 -0.54 -10.53 -5.55
C ASP A 336 0.41 -11.01 -6.64
N ASP A 337 1.53 -10.32 -6.84
CA ASP A 337 2.52 -10.72 -7.83
C ASP A 337 3.92 -10.32 -7.38
N ASN A 338 4.26 -10.61 -6.11
CA ASN A 338 5.58 -10.32 -5.57
C ASN A 338 6.72 -10.96 -6.39
N TRP A 339 6.43 -12.06 -7.10
CA TRP A 339 7.35 -12.68 -8.05
C TRP A 339 7.76 -11.76 -9.19
N SER A 340 6.95 -10.79 -9.62
CA SER A 340 7.37 -9.83 -10.64
C SER A 340 8.48 -8.88 -10.15
N LEU A 341 8.67 -8.75 -8.84
CA LEU A 341 9.71 -7.89 -8.26
C LEU A 341 11.07 -8.59 -8.15
N ASN A 342 11.22 -9.77 -8.76
CA ASN A 342 12.47 -10.53 -8.73
C ASN A 342 13.63 -9.80 -9.45
N ALA A 343 14.86 -10.04 -9.00
CA ALA A 343 16.06 -9.38 -9.53
C ALA A 343 16.37 -9.70 -11.01
N ARG A 344 15.83 -10.79 -11.56
CA ARG A 344 16.00 -11.13 -12.99
C ARG A 344 15.05 -10.36 -13.90
N ASN A 345 14.10 -9.63 -13.33
CA ASN A 345 13.19 -8.80 -14.09
C ASN A 345 13.75 -7.37 -14.25
N PRO A 346 14.23 -6.97 -15.44
CA PRO A 346 14.72 -5.62 -15.69
C PRO A 346 13.60 -4.56 -15.67
N ASN A 347 12.34 -4.98 -15.52
CA ASN A 347 11.18 -4.12 -15.40
C ASN A 347 10.56 -4.16 -14.00
N ALA A 348 11.19 -4.85 -13.04
CA ALA A 348 10.79 -4.73 -11.64
C ALA A 348 10.84 -3.26 -11.19
N ARG A 349 11.77 -2.47 -11.76
CA ARG A 349 11.89 -1.01 -11.59
C ARG A 349 12.48 -0.39 -12.87
N TRP A 350 12.15 0.86 -13.16
CA TRP A 350 12.74 1.65 -14.25
C TRP A 350 12.71 3.15 -13.94
N GLY A 351 13.58 3.90 -14.63
CA GLY A 351 13.63 5.36 -14.61
C GLY A 351 13.67 5.92 -16.04
N LEU A 352 12.99 7.04 -16.28
CA LEU A 352 12.99 7.77 -17.56
C LEU A 352 13.41 9.23 -17.32
N ARG A 353 14.50 9.66 -17.96
CA ARG A 353 14.93 11.06 -18.00
C ARG A 353 14.14 11.87 -19.03
N MET A 354 13.73 13.08 -18.68
CA MET A 354 13.00 14.00 -19.56
C MET A 354 13.36 15.45 -19.26
N SER A 355 13.71 16.25 -20.28
CA SER A 355 13.92 17.69 -20.08
C SER A 355 12.65 18.40 -19.59
N GLN A 356 12.83 19.54 -18.93
CA GLN A 356 11.70 20.39 -18.52
C GLN A 356 10.77 20.73 -19.68
N SER A 357 11.35 21.10 -20.83
CA SER A 357 10.59 21.44 -22.03
C SER A 357 9.78 20.28 -22.57
N ALA A 358 10.34 19.06 -22.58
CA ALA A 358 9.63 17.86 -23.03
C ALA A 358 8.50 17.49 -22.05
N MET A 359 8.75 17.59 -20.74
CA MET A 359 7.75 17.36 -19.70
C MET A 359 6.59 18.36 -19.79
N ALA A 360 6.90 19.66 -19.87
CA ALA A 360 5.93 20.74 -19.99
C ALA A 360 5.08 20.59 -21.26
N ALA A 361 5.72 20.32 -22.41
CA ALA A 361 5.02 20.08 -23.67
C ALA A 361 4.09 18.86 -23.61
N ALA A 362 4.53 17.75 -23.00
CA ALA A 362 3.68 16.56 -22.82
C ALA A 362 2.48 16.82 -21.88
N LEU A 363 2.64 17.71 -20.90
CA LEU A 363 1.57 18.06 -19.95
C LEU A 363 0.66 19.18 -20.46
N GLY A 364 1.08 19.93 -21.47
CA GLY A 364 0.38 21.14 -21.92
C GLY A 364 0.53 22.31 -20.95
N LEU A 365 1.65 22.35 -20.22
CA LEU A 365 2.02 23.43 -19.31
C LEU A 365 3.18 24.23 -19.91
N SER A 366 3.34 25.49 -19.49
CA SER A 366 4.49 26.31 -19.89
C SER A 366 5.76 25.89 -19.14
N THR A 367 5.59 25.44 -17.90
CA THR A 367 6.63 24.90 -17.04
C THR A 367 5.96 23.97 -16.02
N VAL A 368 6.71 23.06 -15.42
CA VAL A 368 6.24 22.10 -14.43
C VAL A 368 7.04 22.27 -13.16
N GLU A 369 6.37 22.48 -12.04
CA GLU A 369 6.97 22.58 -10.71
C GLU A 369 6.85 21.27 -9.94
N THR A 370 5.69 20.62 -10.02
CA THR A 370 5.37 19.39 -9.28
C THR A 370 4.64 18.40 -10.15
N ILE A 371 4.86 17.10 -9.88
CA ILE A 371 4.11 15.98 -10.45
C ILE A 371 3.86 14.98 -9.32
N GLU A 372 2.60 14.75 -8.99
CA GLU A 372 2.20 13.92 -7.87
C GLU A 372 1.20 12.84 -8.31
N VAL A 373 1.44 11.60 -7.87
CA VAL A 373 0.43 10.53 -7.96
C VAL A 373 -0.51 10.69 -6.78
N VAL A 374 -1.67 11.30 -7.01
CA VAL A 374 -2.63 11.65 -5.93
C VAL A 374 -3.61 10.51 -5.63
N GLU A 375 -3.84 9.61 -6.58
CA GLU A 375 -4.65 8.41 -6.35
C GLU A 375 -4.02 7.17 -7.01
N ARG A 376 -4.20 6.01 -6.37
CA ARG A 376 -3.78 4.70 -6.88
C ARG A 376 -4.95 3.72 -6.90
N PHE A 377 -4.89 2.78 -7.85
CA PHE A 377 -5.73 1.59 -7.81
C PHE A 377 -5.24 0.62 -6.72
N PRO A 378 -6.05 -0.37 -6.31
CA PRO A 378 -5.61 -1.41 -5.36
C PRO A 378 -4.34 -2.17 -5.81
N SER A 379 -4.08 -2.23 -7.12
CA SER A 379 -2.85 -2.79 -7.68
C SER A 379 -1.58 -1.97 -7.38
N GLY A 380 -1.73 -0.71 -6.93
CA GLY A 380 -0.64 0.26 -6.80
C GLY A 380 -0.39 1.09 -8.07
N ALA A 381 -1.03 0.75 -9.20
CA ALA A 381 -0.95 1.56 -10.42
C ALA A 381 -1.51 2.96 -10.19
N ALA A 382 -0.88 3.97 -10.80
CA ALA A 382 -1.34 5.34 -10.74
C ALA A 382 -2.73 5.45 -11.39
N LYS A 383 -3.69 5.96 -10.63
CA LYS A 383 -5.05 6.24 -11.11
C LYS A 383 -5.15 7.69 -11.57
N THR A 384 -4.74 8.62 -10.71
CA THR A 384 -4.81 10.05 -10.94
C THR A 384 -3.45 10.68 -10.64
N ILE A 385 -2.96 11.50 -11.58
CA ILE A 385 -1.72 12.25 -11.48
C ILE A 385 -2.05 13.73 -11.67
N VAL A 386 -1.50 14.57 -10.80
CA VAL A 386 -1.65 16.02 -10.87
C VAL A 386 -0.27 16.63 -11.09
N ALA A 387 -0.16 17.48 -12.12
CA ALA A 387 1.03 18.31 -12.32
C ALA A 387 0.65 19.78 -12.21
N LYS A 388 1.53 20.58 -11.60
CA LYS A 388 1.31 22.02 -11.39
C LYS A 388 2.46 22.83 -11.93
N ASP A 389 2.16 24.06 -12.36
CA ASP A 389 3.15 25.08 -12.64
C ASP A 389 3.28 26.09 -11.47
N PRO A 390 4.37 26.87 -11.39
CA PRO A 390 4.56 27.88 -10.34
C PRO A 390 3.55 29.04 -10.38
N GLY A 391 2.88 29.25 -11.50
CA GLY A 391 1.86 30.28 -11.69
C GLY A 391 0.46 29.87 -11.22
N GLY A 392 0.32 28.65 -10.68
CA GLY A 392 -0.96 28.10 -10.19
C GLY A 392 -1.76 27.34 -11.26
N GLY A 393 -1.25 27.22 -12.48
CA GLY A 393 -1.81 26.33 -13.49
C GLY A 393 -1.65 24.87 -13.07
N SER A 394 -2.62 24.03 -13.42
CA SER A 394 -2.56 22.60 -13.11
C SER A 394 -3.22 21.75 -14.19
N VAL A 395 -2.74 20.53 -14.33
CA VAL A 395 -3.35 19.51 -15.18
C VAL A 395 -3.55 18.24 -14.37
N THR A 396 -4.75 17.67 -14.46
CA THR A 396 -5.08 16.37 -13.86
C THR A 396 -5.22 15.34 -14.97
N LEU A 397 -4.48 14.24 -14.87
CA LEU A 397 -4.45 13.18 -15.87
C LEU A 397 -4.75 11.84 -15.22
N SER A 398 -5.39 10.95 -15.99
CA SER A 398 -5.39 9.54 -15.62
C SER A 398 -3.97 8.98 -15.74
N GLY A 399 -3.64 7.94 -14.96
CA GLY A 399 -2.34 7.27 -15.08
C GLY A 399 -2.07 6.73 -16.50
N ARG A 400 -3.11 6.30 -17.21
CA ARG A 400 -2.99 5.86 -18.62
C ARG A 400 -2.67 7.01 -19.56
N THR A 401 -3.33 8.16 -19.39
CA THR A 401 -3.03 9.35 -20.18
C THR A 401 -1.60 9.81 -19.93
N PHE A 402 -1.17 9.84 -18.66
CA PHE A 402 0.20 10.17 -18.31
C PHE A 402 1.22 9.19 -18.93
N GLN A 403 0.97 7.88 -18.80
CA GLN A 403 1.81 6.85 -19.41
C GLN A 403 1.93 7.02 -20.93
N ALA A 404 0.82 7.28 -21.63
CA ALA A 404 0.83 7.48 -23.08
C ALA A 404 1.60 8.75 -23.48
N ARG A 405 1.38 9.87 -22.80
CA ARG A 405 2.05 11.15 -23.11
C ARG A 405 3.55 11.11 -22.82
N MET A 406 3.94 10.42 -21.76
CA MET A 406 5.34 10.26 -21.34
C MET A 406 6.04 9.03 -21.95
N LYS A 407 5.32 8.22 -22.75
CA LYS A 407 5.81 6.97 -23.34
C LYS A 407 6.40 5.99 -22.31
N LEU A 408 5.74 5.88 -21.15
CA LEU A 408 6.19 5.00 -20.05
C LEU A 408 5.89 3.54 -20.36
N LYS A 409 6.68 2.64 -19.76
CA LYS A 409 6.48 1.19 -19.86
C LYS A 409 5.15 0.73 -19.25
N SER A 410 4.66 1.41 -18.20
CA SER A 410 3.44 1.03 -17.49
C SER A 410 2.82 2.20 -16.73
N THR A 411 1.63 1.99 -16.16
CA THR A 411 0.94 2.91 -15.23
C THR A 411 1.39 2.77 -13.78
N TYR A 412 2.31 1.85 -13.44
CA TYR A 412 2.89 1.71 -12.10
C TYR A 412 3.96 2.79 -11.86
N VAL A 413 3.54 4.04 -11.88
CA VAL A 413 4.38 5.21 -11.62
C VAL A 413 4.55 5.38 -10.11
N ILE A 414 5.80 5.42 -9.66
CA ILE A 414 6.14 5.67 -8.26
C ILE A 414 6.15 7.18 -8.01
N GLY A 415 6.80 7.96 -8.85
CA GLY A 415 6.85 9.43 -8.78
C GLY A 415 7.76 10.05 -9.84
N ALA A 416 7.90 11.37 -9.83
CA ALA A 416 8.86 12.11 -10.65
C ALA A 416 9.68 13.08 -9.79
N VAL A 417 10.97 13.21 -10.08
CA VAL A 417 11.93 14.02 -9.30
C VAL A 417 12.82 14.86 -10.22
N ASP A 418 13.33 15.99 -9.71
CA ASP A 418 14.31 16.85 -10.41
C ASP A 418 15.67 16.15 -10.57
N ILE A 419 16.27 16.25 -11.77
CA ILE A 419 17.60 15.70 -12.04
C ILE A 419 18.73 16.51 -11.42
N ALA A 420 18.61 17.83 -11.28
CA ALA A 420 19.65 18.63 -10.65
C ALA A 420 19.76 18.24 -9.17
N LEU A 421 18.60 17.95 -8.56
CA LEU A 421 18.52 17.27 -7.28
C LEU A 421 19.08 15.83 -7.34
N ALA A 422 19.05 15.11 -8.46
CA ALA A 422 19.65 13.77 -8.59
C ALA A 422 21.16 13.75 -8.88
N ASP A 423 21.70 14.74 -9.60
CA ASP A 423 23.12 14.86 -9.99
C ASP A 423 23.95 15.56 -8.91
N THR A 424 23.38 16.52 -8.16
CA THR A 424 23.97 17.04 -6.90
C THR A 424 24.01 15.96 -5.79
N LEU A 425 23.40 14.82 -6.10
CA LEU A 425 23.18 13.65 -5.28
C LEU A 425 23.72 12.40 -5.99
N GLY A 426 24.84 12.55 -6.72
CA GLY A 426 25.74 11.43 -7.08
C GLY A 426 25.42 10.73 -8.38
N GLY A 427 24.52 11.29 -9.19
CA GLY A 427 24.05 10.72 -10.44
C GLY A 427 23.00 9.62 -10.24
N ILE A 428 22.42 9.15 -11.35
CA ILE A 428 21.43 8.06 -11.31
C ILE A 428 22.11 6.80 -10.78
N PRO A 429 21.58 6.17 -9.71
CA PRO A 429 22.23 5.02 -9.11
C PRO A 429 22.20 3.80 -10.01
N THR A 430 23.30 3.04 -10.01
CA THR A 430 23.34 1.70 -10.60
C THR A 430 22.66 0.66 -9.70
N GLN A 431 22.18 -0.41 -10.33
CA GLN A 431 21.27 -1.45 -9.81
C GLN A 431 21.65 -2.07 -8.45
N SER A 432 22.93 -2.20 -8.08
CA SER A 432 23.33 -3.02 -6.91
C SER A 432 23.38 -2.27 -5.58
N GLY A 433 23.60 -0.94 -5.56
CA GLY A 433 23.75 -0.18 -4.32
C GLY A 433 22.41 0.16 -3.66
N PHE A 434 21.37 0.41 -4.45
CA PHE A 434 20.06 0.82 -3.94
C PHE A 434 19.22 -0.35 -3.41
N ASP A 435 19.41 -1.55 -3.95
CA ASP A 435 18.62 -2.73 -3.56
C ASP A 435 18.85 -3.08 -2.09
N GLU A 436 20.08 -2.99 -1.58
CA GLU A 436 20.36 -3.32 -0.18
C GLU A 436 19.91 -2.21 0.80
N PHE A 437 20.06 -0.93 0.44
CA PHE A 437 19.64 0.18 1.30
C PHE A 437 18.12 0.41 1.28
N ALA A 438 17.46 0.29 0.12
CA ALA A 438 16.01 0.42 0.00
C ALA A 438 15.28 -0.79 0.59
N TYR A 439 15.80 -2.01 0.42
CA TYR A 439 15.26 -3.20 1.08
C TYR A 439 15.37 -3.09 2.60
N ARG A 440 16.54 -2.68 3.14
CA ARG A 440 16.71 -2.45 4.59
C ARG A 440 15.84 -1.32 5.12
N ALA A 441 15.64 -0.24 4.37
CA ALA A 441 14.75 0.85 4.75
C ALA A 441 13.26 0.45 4.74
N GLN A 442 12.87 -0.41 3.80
CA GLN A 442 11.51 -0.95 3.67
C GLN A 442 11.22 -2.01 4.74
N GLN A 443 12.20 -2.86 5.07
CA GLN A 443 12.16 -3.79 6.21
C GLN A 443 12.05 -3.03 7.54
N ALA A 444 12.89 -2.01 7.76
CA ALA A 444 12.83 -1.17 8.95
C ALA A 444 11.49 -0.40 9.06
N ALA A 445 10.92 0.04 7.94
CA ALA A 445 9.60 0.67 7.93
C ALA A 445 8.47 -0.32 8.28
N ALA A 446 8.55 -1.58 7.82
CA ALA A 446 7.63 -2.64 8.17
C ALA A 446 7.75 -3.03 9.65
N ASP A 447 8.97 -3.14 10.18
CA ASP A 447 9.22 -3.45 11.59
C ASP A 447 8.73 -2.31 12.51
N ILE A 448 8.94 -1.05 12.12
CA ILE A 448 8.36 0.13 12.81
C ILE A 448 6.83 0.07 12.77
N ALA A 449 6.23 -0.23 11.61
CA ALA A 449 4.77 -0.34 11.49
C ALA A 449 4.19 -1.49 12.32
N ALA A 450 4.93 -2.58 12.50
CA ALA A 450 4.53 -3.71 13.35
C ALA A 450 4.68 -3.43 14.86
N LEU A 451 5.70 -2.64 15.25
CA LEU A 451 5.96 -2.25 16.65
C LEU A 451 5.09 -1.05 17.11
N THR A 452 4.63 -0.22 16.17
CA THR A 452 3.82 0.99 16.48
C THR A 452 2.51 0.69 17.21
N PRO A 453 1.71 -0.33 16.82
CA PRO A 453 0.54 -0.75 17.58
C PRO A 453 0.87 -1.25 18.99
N GLN A 454 2.00 -1.95 19.17
CA GLN A 454 2.43 -2.46 20.48
C GLN A 454 2.86 -1.31 21.41
N TYR A 455 3.60 -0.33 20.88
CA TYR A 455 3.94 0.91 21.61
C TYR A 455 2.68 1.72 21.98
N LYS A 456 1.74 1.90 21.03
CA LYS A 456 0.50 2.65 21.27
C LYS A 456 -0.36 1.98 22.33
N ALA A 457 -0.53 0.66 22.27
CA ALA A 457 -1.26 -0.10 23.29
C ALA A 457 -0.58 -0.07 24.67
N ALA A 458 0.76 -0.10 24.73
CA ALA A 458 1.50 0.02 25.98
C ALA A 458 1.42 1.44 26.58
N SER A 459 1.47 2.48 25.75
CA SER A 459 1.31 3.89 26.15
C SER A 459 -0.10 4.17 26.67
N GLU A 460 -1.15 3.73 25.95
CA GLU A 460 -2.54 3.87 26.39
C GLU A 460 -2.79 3.17 27.74
N LYS A 461 -2.19 1.99 27.94
CA LYS A 461 -2.26 1.26 29.21
C LYS A 461 -1.53 1.97 30.35
N ALA A 462 -0.42 2.65 30.07
CA ALA A 462 0.31 3.48 31.03
C ALA A 462 -0.47 4.75 31.41
N ASP A 463 -1.09 5.40 30.43
CA ASP A 463 -1.91 6.61 30.65
C ASP A 463 -3.17 6.30 31.47
N GLN A 464 -3.85 5.19 31.19
CA GLN A 464 -5.00 4.73 31.99
C GLN A 464 -4.61 4.42 33.44
N ALA A 465 -3.48 3.73 33.65
CA ALA A 465 -2.97 3.43 34.99
C ALA A 465 -2.51 4.69 35.75
N ALA A 466 -1.93 5.68 35.06
CA ALA A 466 -1.52 6.96 35.64
C ALA A 466 -2.73 7.85 36.00
N ALA A 467 -3.78 7.85 35.17
CA ALA A 467 -5.04 8.53 35.47
C ALA A 467 -5.72 7.93 36.71
N GLN A 468 -5.76 6.60 36.81
CA GLN A 468 -6.31 5.90 37.97
C GLN A 468 -5.49 6.18 39.25
N ALA A 469 -4.16 6.25 39.16
CA ALA A 469 -3.29 6.62 40.28
C ALA A 469 -3.47 8.10 40.70
N SER A 470 -3.65 9.01 39.74
CA SER A 470 -3.91 10.43 40.00
C SER A 470 -5.26 10.64 40.71
N GLU A 471 -6.31 9.95 40.25
CA GLU A 471 -7.63 10.01 40.86
C GLU A 471 -7.63 9.41 42.28
N SER A 472 -6.96 8.27 42.47
CA SER A 472 -6.80 7.64 43.79
C SER A 472 -6.02 8.53 44.76
N ARG A 473 -4.97 9.23 44.28
CA ARG A 473 -4.20 10.21 45.06
C ARG A 473 -5.00 11.46 45.40
N LYS A 474 -5.89 11.91 44.51
CA LYS A 474 -6.81 13.02 44.77
C LYS A 474 -7.81 12.65 45.87
N LYS A 475 -8.37 11.43 45.83
CA LYS A 475 -9.25 10.90 46.89
C LYS A 475 -8.50 10.80 48.24
N TYR A 476 -7.28 10.28 48.24
CA TYR A 476 -6.40 10.23 49.41
C TYR A 476 -6.14 11.63 50.01
N LEU A 477 -5.80 12.63 49.19
CA LEU A 477 -5.53 14.00 49.66
C LEU A 477 -6.79 14.68 50.23
N ASN A 478 -7.96 14.42 49.66
CA ASN A 478 -9.21 14.96 50.18
C ASN A 478 -9.53 14.40 51.56
N ILE A 479 -9.44 13.07 51.72
CA ILE A 479 -9.65 12.40 53.02
C ILE A 479 -8.61 12.85 54.05
N LYS A 480 -7.35 13.04 53.64
CA LYS A 480 -6.28 13.56 54.52
C LYS A 480 -6.61 14.97 55.04
N ASN A 481 -7.07 15.88 54.15
CA ASN A 481 -7.43 17.24 54.55
C ASN A 481 -8.64 17.26 55.50
N GLU A 482 -9.60 16.36 55.33
CA GLU A 482 -10.72 16.21 56.27
C GLU A 482 -10.26 15.76 57.66
N ILE A 483 -9.28 14.84 57.73
CA ILE A 483 -8.68 14.40 59.00
C ILE A 483 -7.91 15.55 59.67
N GLU A 484 -7.10 16.31 58.91
CA GLU A 484 -6.37 17.47 59.44
C GLU A 484 -7.33 18.55 59.98
N LYS A 485 -8.48 18.75 59.33
CA LYS A 485 -9.54 19.64 59.82
C LYS A 485 -10.15 19.14 61.14
N ALA A 486 -10.49 17.86 61.23
CA ALA A 486 -11.06 17.25 62.43
C ALA A 486 -10.08 17.29 63.62
N GLN A 487 -8.77 17.08 63.38
CA GLN A 487 -7.73 17.22 64.41
C GLN A 487 -7.65 18.64 64.96
N LYS A 488 -7.75 19.65 64.10
CA LYS A 488 -7.75 21.06 64.51
C LYS A 488 -8.98 21.43 65.34
N GLU A 489 -10.15 20.95 64.94
CA GLU A 489 -11.39 21.15 65.72
C GLU A 489 -11.30 20.51 67.11
N LEU A 490 -10.61 19.36 67.24
CA LEU A 490 -10.35 18.72 68.52
C LEU A 490 -9.35 19.50 69.39
N GLU A 491 -8.26 20.04 68.81
CA GLU A 491 -7.31 20.90 69.52
C GLU A 491 -7.99 22.17 70.08
N ASP A 492 -8.86 22.80 69.29
CA ASP A 492 -9.63 23.97 69.73
C ASP A 492 -10.58 23.62 70.89
N LEU A 493 -11.20 22.43 70.87
CA LEU A 493 -12.07 21.95 71.95
C LEU A 493 -11.28 21.65 73.24
N ILE A 494 -10.10 21.04 73.13
CA ILE A 494 -9.19 20.79 74.27
C ILE A 494 -8.82 22.12 74.91
N LYS A 495 -8.49 23.13 74.11
CA LYS A 495 -8.14 24.47 74.60
C LYS A 495 -9.30 25.16 75.33
N ASP A 496 -10.54 25.06 74.84
CA ASP A 496 -11.73 25.57 75.56
C ASP A 496 -11.91 24.85 76.91
N ILE A 497 -11.61 23.55 76.98
CA ILE A 497 -11.67 22.79 78.24
C ILE A 497 -10.57 23.22 79.20
N GLU A 498 -9.32 23.38 78.75
CA GLU A 498 -8.20 23.85 79.58
C GLU A 498 -8.46 25.25 80.16
N VAL A 499 -9.04 26.15 79.37
CA VAL A 499 -9.45 27.49 79.83
C VAL A 499 -10.52 27.37 80.92
N ARG A 500 -11.56 26.55 80.71
CA ARG A 500 -12.63 26.34 81.69
C ARG A 500 -12.15 25.63 82.95
N GLU A 501 -11.18 24.73 82.84
CA GLU A 501 -10.51 24.14 84.01
C GLU A 501 -9.70 25.20 84.77
N ALA A 502 -9.02 26.12 84.07
CA ALA A 502 -8.31 27.21 84.71
C ALA A 502 -9.26 28.18 85.43
N GLU A 503 -10.40 28.50 84.81
CA GLU A 503 -11.49 29.26 85.43
C GLU A 503 -12.03 28.55 86.67
N ALA A 504 -12.23 27.23 86.60
CA ALA A 504 -12.69 26.43 87.73
C ALA A 504 -11.66 26.30 88.86
N ARG A 505 -10.37 26.18 88.53
CA ARG A 505 -9.26 26.24 89.50
C ARG A 505 -9.18 27.61 90.16
N ASN A 506 -9.42 28.69 89.41
CA ASN A 506 -9.47 30.04 89.96
C ASN A 506 -10.69 30.22 90.89
N ALA A 507 -11.87 29.73 90.49
CA ALA A 507 -13.06 29.70 91.34
C ALA A 507 -12.82 28.86 92.61
N GLN A 508 -12.14 27.72 92.49
CA GLN A 508 -11.72 26.90 93.62
C GLN A 508 -10.72 27.64 94.52
N SER A 509 -9.76 28.38 93.97
CA SER A 509 -8.83 29.21 94.73
C SER A 509 -9.56 30.32 95.47
N GLN A 510 -10.49 31.02 94.82
CA GLN A 510 -11.32 32.05 95.45
C GLN A 510 -12.15 31.48 96.60
N VAL A 511 -12.79 30.32 96.41
CA VAL A 511 -13.50 29.61 97.49
C VAL A 511 -12.53 29.19 98.59
N THR A 512 -11.34 28.68 98.26
CA THR A 512 -10.32 28.26 99.24
C THR A 512 -9.74 29.45 100.01
N ASP A 513 -9.53 30.60 99.35
CA ASP A 513 -9.04 31.84 99.94
C ASP A 513 -10.12 32.49 100.81
N SER A 514 -11.39 32.49 100.39
CA SER A 514 -12.53 32.87 101.24
C SER A 514 -12.62 31.98 102.48
N ILE A 515 -12.47 30.65 102.32
CA ILE A 515 -12.40 29.70 103.44
C ILE A 515 -11.17 29.98 104.33
N ARG A 516 -10.01 30.30 103.76
CA ARG A 516 -8.77 30.63 104.50
C ARG A 516 -8.88 31.95 105.27
N ILE A 517 -9.48 32.98 104.69
CA ILE A 517 -9.75 34.27 105.35
C ILE A 517 -10.70 34.05 106.54
N LEU A 518 -11.76 33.26 106.35
CA LEU A 518 -12.66 32.83 107.42
C LEU A 518 -11.92 31.98 108.49
N TYR A 519 -10.97 31.13 108.09
CA TYR A 519 -10.14 30.31 109.00
C TYR A 519 -9.14 31.13 109.81
N MET A 520 -8.52 32.16 109.22
CA MET A 520 -7.61 33.07 109.92
C MET A 520 -8.34 34.00 110.90
N GLN A 521 -9.68 34.05 110.85
CA GLN A 521 -10.52 34.66 111.87
C GLN A 521 -10.95 33.70 113.00
N GLY A 522 -10.52 32.42 112.97
CA GLY A 522 -10.55 31.54 114.14
C GLY A 522 -11.30 30.21 113.98
N SER A 523 -10.56 29.19 113.54
CA SER A 523 -10.68 27.76 113.94
C SER A 523 -11.80 26.86 113.37
N LEU A 524 -11.42 26.05 112.37
CA LEU A 524 -11.67 24.59 112.19
C LEU A 524 -13.04 23.99 112.56
N ASP A 525 -13.93 23.83 111.58
CA ASP A 525 -14.25 22.53 110.94
C ASP A 525 -15.31 22.72 109.84
N THR A 526 -15.11 22.05 108.70
CA THR A 526 -15.75 22.24 107.36
C THR A 526 -17.28 22.11 107.27
N LEU A 527 -18.01 22.10 108.38
CA LEU A 527 -19.48 22.11 108.46
C LEU A 527 -20.04 23.36 109.18
N SER A 528 -19.21 24.22 109.77
CA SER A 528 -19.69 25.45 110.45
C SER A 528 -19.88 26.65 109.51
N VAL A 529 -19.25 26.65 108.32
CA VAL A 529 -19.27 27.79 107.37
C VAL A 529 -20.68 28.12 106.84
N LEU A 530 -21.60 27.15 106.80
CA LEU A 530 -23.01 27.42 106.47
C LEU A 530 -23.85 27.86 107.68
N LEU A 531 -23.44 27.58 108.92
CA LEU A 531 -24.29 27.78 110.10
C LEU A 531 -23.99 29.07 110.89
N ASP A 532 -22.81 29.68 110.69
CA ASP A 532 -22.36 30.89 111.43
C ASP A 532 -22.27 32.17 110.58
N SER A 533 -23.10 32.32 109.55
CA SER A 533 -23.16 33.59 108.80
C SER A 533 -23.61 34.75 109.70
N THR A 534 -22.76 35.76 109.91
CA THR A 534 -23.08 36.89 110.78
C THR A 534 -24.02 37.91 110.14
N SER A 535 -24.32 37.76 108.84
CA SER A 535 -25.45 38.41 108.16
C SER A 535 -26.04 37.51 107.06
N PRO A 536 -27.36 37.65 106.75
CA PRO A 536 -27.99 36.95 105.63
C PRO A 536 -27.29 37.17 104.29
N THR A 537 -26.64 38.32 104.10
CA THR A 537 -25.93 38.69 102.87
C THR A 537 -24.69 37.81 102.65
N GLU A 538 -23.91 37.58 103.71
CA GLU A 538 -22.67 36.80 103.66
C GLU A 538 -22.95 35.29 103.48
N PHE A 539 -24.02 34.79 104.10
CA PHE A 539 -24.55 33.44 103.84
C PHE A 539 -24.92 33.25 102.37
N THR A 540 -25.60 34.25 101.81
CA THR A 540 -26.07 34.24 100.43
C THR A 540 -24.89 34.29 99.46
N GLU A 541 -23.87 35.12 99.72
CA GLU A 541 -22.66 35.16 98.89
C GLU A 541 -21.87 33.84 98.92
N ASN A 542 -21.73 33.20 100.08
CA ASN A 542 -21.05 31.91 100.18
C ASN A 542 -21.85 30.77 99.52
N LEU A 543 -23.18 30.75 99.66
CA LEU A 543 -24.05 29.83 98.93
C LEU A 543 -24.00 30.07 97.42
N VAL A 544 -23.96 31.33 96.98
CA VAL A 544 -23.79 31.69 95.57
C VAL A 544 -22.43 31.24 95.05
N ASN A 545 -21.35 31.39 95.82
CA ASN A 545 -20.02 30.91 95.41
C ASN A 545 -19.93 29.38 95.36
N LEU A 546 -20.55 28.68 96.31
CA LEU A 546 -20.68 27.21 96.29
C LEU A 546 -21.59 26.72 95.15
N SER A 547 -22.68 27.43 94.86
CA SER A 547 -23.55 27.10 93.73
C SER A 547 -22.85 27.37 92.40
N LEU A 548 -22.10 28.47 92.28
CA LEU A 548 -21.26 28.78 91.13
C LEU A 548 -20.14 27.74 90.95
N PHE A 549 -19.52 27.29 92.04
CA PHE A 549 -18.54 26.20 92.02
C PHE A 549 -19.18 24.88 91.58
N ALA A 550 -20.29 24.47 92.19
CA ALA A 550 -21.02 23.26 91.81
C ALA A 550 -21.52 23.31 90.34
N GLU A 551 -22.04 24.44 89.88
CA GLU A 551 -22.43 24.65 88.49
C GLU A 551 -21.22 24.65 87.54
N SER A 552 -20.05 25.16 87.97
CA SER A 552 -18.83 25.08 87.18
C SER A 552 -18.34 23.63 87.04
N GLN A 553 -18.36 22.85 88.14
CA GLN A 553 -17.99 21.44 88.12
C GLN A 553 -18.97 20.59 87.30
N ASP A 554 -20.28 20.84 87.41
CA ASP A 554 -21.29 20.17 86.56
C ASP A 554 -21.12 20.52 85.08
N ARG A 555 -20.83 21.80 84.76
CA ARG A 555 -20.52 22.22 83.39
C ARG A 555 -19.24 21.58 82.85
N ILE A 556 -18.19 21.45 83.65
CA ILE A 556 -16.96 20.74 83.29
C ILE A 556 -17.26 19.27 83.08
N MET A 557 -17.95 18.60 84.02
CA MET A 557 -18.28 17.18 83.94
C MET A 557 -19.11 16.86 82.69
N LYS A 558 -20.15 17.66 82.38
CA LYS A 558 -20.96 17.49 81.16
C LYS A 558 -20.14 17.69 79.88
N LYS A 559 -19.24 18.67 79.86
CA LYS A 559 -18.32 18.89 78.73
C LYS A 559 -17.27 17.79 78.60
N SER A 560 -16.73 17.28 79.70
CA SER A 560 -15.79 16.16 79.72
C SER A 560 -16.45 14.86 79.26
N ILE A 561 -17.70 14.59 79.65
CA ILE A 561 -18.48 13.45 79.13
C ILE A 561 -18.77 13.61 77.64
N ALA A 562 -19.12 14.82 77.19
CA ALA A 562 -19.32 15.10 75.76
C ALA A 562 -18.00 14.93 74.97
N LEU A 563 -16.87 15.37 75.52
CA LEU A 563 -15.53 15.17 74.96
C LEU A 563 -15.20 13.68 74.88
N ILE A 564 -15.44 12.89 75.93
CA ILE A 564 -15.17 11.45 75.93
C ILE A 564 -15.98 10.75 74.83
N LYS A 565 -17.28 11.06 74.71
CA LYS A 565 -18.12 10.51 73.62
C LYS A 565 -17.65 10.94 72.24
N LEU A 566 -17.23 12.21 72.09
CA LEU A 566 -16.67 12.72 70.85
C LEU A 566 -15.34 12.04 70.51
N LEU A 567 -14.46 11.84 71.50
CA LEU A 567 -13.18 11.14 71.37
C LEU A 567 -13.37 9.67 71.01
N GLU A 568 -14.36 8.99 71.60
CA GLU A 568 -14.71 7.61 71.24
C GLU A 568 -15.26 7.51 69.81
N ALA A 569 -16.19 8.41 69.42
CA ALA A 569 -16.72 8.46 68.07
C ALA A 569 -15.62 8.81 67.04
N GLN A 570 -14.79 9.81 67.33
CA GLN A 570 -13.66 10.19 66.49
C GLN A 570 -12.60 9.10 66.43
N LYS A 571 -12.38 8.33 67.50
CA LYS A 571 -11.45 7.18 67.48
C LYS A 571 -11.96 6.06 66.58
N VAL A 572 -13.25 5.75 66.62
CA VAL A 572 -13.86 4.75 65.73
C VAL A 572 -13.84 5.23 64.27
N GLU A 573 -14.22 6.48 64.03
CA GLU A 573 -14.18 7.08 62.69
C GLU A 573 -12.75 7.20 62.15
N ALA A 574 -11.78 7.62 62.98
CA ALA A 574 -10.37 7.68 62.60
C ALA A 574 -9.79 6.29 62.31
N THR A 575 -10.22 5.25 63.03
CA THR A 575 -9.80 3.87 62.75
C THR A 575 -10.38 3.39 61.42
N SER A 576 -11.67 3.60 61.18
CA SER A 576 -12.32 3.26 59.90
C SER A 576 -11.71 4.03 58.71
N ARG A 577 -11.47 5.33 58.86
CA ARG A 577 -10.83 6.17 57.83
C ARG A 577 -9.37 5.80 57.63
N LYS A 578 -8.67 5.34 58.68
CA LYS A 578 -7.30 4.83 58.58
C LYS A 578 -7.26 3.53 57.76
N ASP A 579 -8.19 2.61 58.01
CA ASP A 579 -8.28 1.36 57.23
C ASP A 579 -8.61 1.66 55.75
N GLU A 580 -9.53 2.59 55.49
CA GLU A 580 -9.85 3.07 54.14
C GLU A 580 -8.65 3.76 53.46
N LEU A 581 -7.87 4.55 54.21
CA LEU A 581 -6.63 5.15 53.73
C LEU A 581 -5.55 4.10 53.43
N GLU A 582 -5.42 3.05 54.24
CA GLU A 582 -4.47 1.96 54.02
C GLU A 582 -4.83 1.14 52.77
N VAL A 583 -6.13 0.88 52.54
CA VAL A 583 -6.63 0.24 51.32
C VAL A 583 -6.35 1.13 50.10
N LEU A 584 -6.74 2.41 50.14
CA LEU A 584 -6.52 3.35 49.03
C LEU A 584 -5.03 3.59 48.77
N LEU A 585 -4.19 3.61 49.81
CA LEU A 585 -2.74 3.72 49.69
C LEU A 585 -2.15 2.46 49.06
N THR A 586 -2.66 1.28 49.42
CA THR A 586 -2.26 0.00 48.83
C THR A 586 -2.65 -0.08 47.35
N GLU A 587 -3.88 0.30 47.01
CA GLU A 587 -4.37 0.39 45.63
C GLU A 587 -3.58 1.41 44.81
N ALA A 588 -3.32 2.60 45.37
CA ALA A 588 -2.52 3.63 44.73
C ALA A 588 -1.07 3.16 44.52
N ASN A 589 -0.47 2.44 45.48
CA ASN A 589 0.87 1.90 45.34
C ASN A 589 0.94 0.74 44.33
N ALA A 590 -0.08 -0.12 44.27
CA ALA A 590 -0.18 -1.18 43.28
C ALA A 590 -0.38 -0.60 41.86
N ALA A 591 -1.28 0.38 41.70
CA ALA A 591 -1.47 1.11 40.45
C ALA A 591 -0.19 1.85 40.02
N LEU A 592 0.52 2.48 40.96
CA LEU A 592 1.80 3.15 40.71
C LEU A 592 2.90 2.14 40.32
N LYS A 593 2.92 0.95 40.92
CA LYS A 593 3.86 -0.12 40.54
C LYS A 593 3.57 -0.64 39.13
N ASN A 594 2.30 -0.84 38.79
CA ASN A 594 1.87 -1.23 37.44
C ASN A 594 2.16 -0.14 36.41
N ALA A 595 1.92 1.12 36.75
CA ALA A 595 2.27 2.27 35.92
C ALA A 595 3.79 2.37 35.71
N LYS A 596 4.60 2.15 36.75
CA LYS A 596 6.08 2.11 36.63
C LYS A 596 6.56 0.95 35.76
N SER A 597 5.92 -0.22 35.84
CA SER A 597 6.26 -1.37 34.99
C SER A 597 5.88 -1.11 33.53
N ALA A 598 4.65 -0.64 33.27
CA ALA A 598 4.19 -0.28 31.94
C ALA A 598 5.00 0.88 31.35
N LEU A 599 5.39 1.86 32.16
CA LEU A 599 6.29 2.94 31.77
C LEU A 599 7.68 2.40 31.43
N LYS A 600 8.20 1.41 32.17
CA LYS A 600 9.47 0.75 31.84
C LYS A 600 9.38 -0.03 30.51
N ASP A 601 8.29 -0.73 30.27
CA ASP A 601 8.05 -1.44 29.00
C ASP A 601 7.88 -0.46 27.82
N ALA A 602 7.18 0.64 28.05
CA ALA A 602 7.05 1.75 27.10
C ALA A 602 8.40 2.43 26.85
N GLN A 603 9.23 2.64 27.88
CA GLN A 603 10.58 3.19 27.75
C GLN A 603 11.50 2.24 26.97
N ILE A 604 11.42 0.93 27.20
CA ILE A 604 12.17 -0.08 26.45
C ILE A 604 11.72 -0.11 24.98
N ALA A 605 10.42 -0.01 24.73
CA ALA A 605 9.86 0.07 23.38
C ALA A 605 10.24 1.40 22.69
N GLU A 606 10.21 2.52 23.41
CA GLU A 606 10.61 3.84 22.95
C GLU A 606 12.11 3.89 22.64
N ASP A 607 12.97 3.31 23.50
CA ASP A 607 14.41 3.23 23.28
C ASP A 607 14.75 2.34 22.08
N LYS A 608 14.01 1.23 21.89
CA LYS A 608 14.11 0.40 20.67
C LYS A 608 13.63 1.16 19.43
N LEU A 609 12.52 1.89 19.54
CA LEU A 609 11.98 2.72 18.45
C LEU A 609 12.96 3.83 18.10
N LYS A 610 13.55 4.52 19.08
CA LYS A 610 14.58 5.54 18.89
C LYS A 610 15.82 4.97 18.23
N LYS A 611 16.31 3.80 18.67
CA LYS A 611 17.44 3.13 18.00
C LYS A 611 17.11 2.76 16.56
N LEU A 612 15.92 2.23 16.28
CA LEU A 612 15.48 1.90 14.92
C LEU A 612 15.26 3.14 14.06
N ILE A 613 14.77 4.24 14.63
CA ILE A 613 14.63 5.54 13.96
C ILE A 613 16.00 6.14 13.68
N GLU A 614 16.94 6.10 14.63
CA GLU A 614 18.33 6.54 14.43
C GLU A 614 19.07 5.67 13.43
N GLU A 615 18.84 4.35 13.42
CA GLU A 615 19.44 3.42 12.47
C GLU A 615 18.84 3.64 11.08
N LYS A 616 17.52 3.81 10.97
CA LYS A 616 16.85 4.25 9.75
C LYS A 616 17.38 5.60 9.29
N GLN A 617 17.58 6.56 10.20
CA GLN A 617 18.10 7.89 9.86
C GLN A 617 19.56 7.80 9.43
N LYS A 618 20.39 6.97 10.07
CA LYS A 618 21.78 6.68 9.63
C LYS A 618 21.82 5.97 8.28
N ILE A 619 20.88 5.07 8.02
CA ILE A 619 20.71 4.41 6.71
C ILE A 619 20.27 5.44 5.67
N VAL A 620 19.34 6.32 6.00
CA VAL A 620 18.87 7.43 5.14
C VAL A 620 19.98 8.46 4.94
N ASP A 621 20.80 8.74 5.94
CA ASP A 621 21.90 9.70 5.88
C ASP A 621 23.11 9.11 5.17
N ALA A 622 23.42 7.82 5.36
CA ALA A 622 24.42 7.08 4.59
C ALA A 622 23.97 6.89 3.14
N TYR A 623 22.69 6.65 2.91
CA TYR A 623 22.06 6.72 1.60
C TYR A 623 22.22 8.13 1.03
N ASN A 624 21.87 9.19 1.76
CA ASN A 624 22.00 10.58 1.33
C ASN A 624 23.46 11.04 1.17
N LYS A 625 24.42 10.39 1.83
CA LYS A 625 25.87 10.69 1.80
C LYS A 625 26.63 9.84 0.78
N SER A 626 26.15 8.64 0.46
CA SER A 626 26.57 7.85 -0.70
C SER A 626 25.90 8.35 -1.98
N LYS A 627 24.79 9.06 -1.81
CA LYS A 627 24.10 9.89 -2.79
C LYS A 627 24.89 11.20 -2.97
N LYS A 628 25.26 11.97 -1.94
CA LYS A 628 26.28 13.05 -2.12
C LYS A 628 27.59 12.53 -2.69
#